data_AF-W1XX15-F1
#
_entry.id   AF-W1XX15-F1
#
_cell.length_a   1.000
_cell.length_b   1.000
_cell.length_c   1.000
_cell.angle_alpha   90.00
_cell.angle_beta   90.00
_cell.angle_gamma   90.00
#
_symmetry.space_group_name_H-M   'P 1'
#
loop_
_entity.id
_entity.type
_entity.pdbx_description
1 polymer ?
#
loop_
_entity_poly.entity_id
_entity_poly.type
_entity_poly.pdbx_seq_one_letter_code
_entity_poly.pdbx_strand_id
1 'polypeptide(L)' 'MWIRHVLVPTLTDRDDDLKELGEFVKTLKTVDKFEVLPYHTMGEFKWRELGIPYPLEGIKPPTADRVK' A
#
# COMPACT_ATOMS: atom_id res chain seq x y z
N MET A 1 17.83 -7.32 -1.22
CA MET A 1 16.36 -7.58 -1.24
C MET A 1 15.60 -6.26 -1.35
N TRP A 2 14.48 -6.25 -2.06
CA TRP A 2 13.61 -5.06 -2.15
C TRP A 2 12.33 -5.29 -1.35
N ILE A 3 11.89 -4.27 -0.62
CA ILE A 3 10.62 -4.27 0.11
C ILE A 3 9.69 -3.25 -0.55
N ARG A 4 8.43 -3.63 -0.71
CA ARG A 4 7.38 -2.74 -1.20
C ARG A 4 6.25 -2.68 -0.20
N HIS A 5 5.82 -1.47 0.14
CA HIS A 5 4.66 -1.22 1.00
C HIS A 5 3.54 -0.62 0.16
N VAL A 6 2.41 -1.32 0.04
CA VAL A 6 1.24 -0.76 -0.64
C VAL A 6 0.49 0.14 0.34
N LEU A 7 0.39 1.42 0.01
CA LEU A 7 -0.27 2.45 0.80
C LEU A 7 -1.75 2.54 0.42
N VAL A 8 -2.61 1.90 1.22
CA VAL A 8 -4.06 1.86 1.05
C VAL A 8 -4.70 2.78 2.10
N PRO A 9 -5.44 3.83 1.70
CA PRO A 9 -6.14 4.68 2.65
C PRO A 9 -7.03 3.89 3.59
N THR A 10 -7.03 4.30 4.86
CA THR A 10 -7.75 3.70 6.01
C THR A 10 -7.33 2.29 6.41
N LEU A 11 -6.37 1.67 5.72
CA LEU A 11 -5.89 0.31 6.01
C LEU A 11 -4.41 0.28 6.37
N THR A 12 -3.54 0.78 5.50
CA THR A 12 -2.07 0.68 5.64
C THR A 12 -1.38 2.04 5.60
N ASP A 13 -2.14 3.12 5.77
CA ASP A 13 -1.69 4.50 5.72
C ASP A 13 -1.68 5.18 7.09
N ARG A 14 -1.58 4.43 8.18
CA ARG A 14 -1.47 5.00 9.53
C ARG A 14 -0.01 5.40 9.80
N ASP A 15 0.19 6.64 10.23
CA ASP A 15 1.55 7.19 10.42
C ASP A 15 2.39 6.42 11.44
N ASP A 16 1.77 5.96 12.53
CA ASP A 16 2.50 5.23 13.57
C ASP A 16 2.96 3.87 13.07
N ASP A 17 2.10 3.14 12.36
CA ASP A 17 2.45 1.86 11.71
C ASP A 17 3.59 2.05 10.68
N LEU A 18 3.56 3.14 9.90
CA LEU A 18 4.61 3.44 8.92
C LEU A 18 5.97 3.75 9.59
N LYS A 19 5.96 4.47 10.72
CA LYS A 19 7.17 4.74 11.50
C LYS A 19 7.73 3.45 12.08
N GLU A 20 6.90 2.62 12.71
CA GLU A 20 7.30 1.34 13.28
C GLU A 20 7.84 0.38 12.20
N LEU A 21 7.19 0.33 11.04
CA LEU A 21 7.67 -0.43 9.88
C LEU A 21 9.04 0.07 9.43
N GLY A 22 9.24 1.38 9.35
CA GLY A 22 10.53 1.99 9.03
C GLY A 22 11.63 1.60 10.02
N GLU A 23 11.35 1.66 11.32
CA GLU A 23 12.29 1.23 12.36
C GLU A 23 12.63 -0.26 12.26
N PHE A 24 11.63 -1.12 12.01
CA PHE A 24 11.87 -2.54 11.79
C PHE A 24 12.74 -2.79 10.56
N VAL A 25 12.44 -2.15 9.42
CA VAL A 25 13.18 -2.32 8.17
C VAL A 25 14.64 -1.88 8.33
N LYS A 26 14.93 -0.83 9.10
CA LYS A 26 16.31 -0.40 9.41
C LYS A 26 17.14 -1.48 10.10
N THR A 27 16.52 -2.45 10.79
CA THR A 27 17.24 -3.57 11.42
C THR A 27 17.73 -4.62 10.40
N LEU A 28 17.17 -4.61 9.18
CA LEU A 28 17.45 -5.61 8.15
C LEU A 28 18.67 -5.21 7.32
N LYS A 29 19.75 -5.99 7.40
CA LYS A 29 21.03 -5.70 6.72
C LYS A 29 21.04 -5.99 5.21
N THR A 30 19.99 -6.63 4.69
CA THR A 30 19.93 -7.13 3.30
C THR A 30 18.95 -6.36 2.42
N VAL A 31 18.39 -5.25 2.92
CA VAL A 31 17.43 -4.42 2.17
C VAL A 31 18.19 -3.40 1.33
N ASP A 32 18.05 -3.51 0.01
CA ASP A 32 18.68 -2.60 -0.95
C ASP A 32 17.74 -1.42 -1.30
N LYS A 33 16.43 -1.63 -1.17
CA LYS A 33 15.41 -0.64 -1.55
C LYS A 33 14.11 -0.85 -0.78
N PHE A 34 13.50 0.25 -0.36
CA PHE A 34 12.15 0.30 0.16
C PHE A 34 11.30 1.22 -0.72
N GLU A 35 10.22 0.70 -1.31
CA GLU A 35 9.32 1.46 -2.18
C GLU A 35 7.93 1.55 -1.56
N VAL A 36 7.37 2.75 -1.52
CA VAL A 36 5.95 2.95 -1.19
C VAL A 36 5.16 2.99 -2.50
N LEU A 37 4.18 2.09 -2.63
CA LEU A 37 3.31 1.99 -3.79
C LEU A 37 1.92 2.51 -3.42
N PRO A 38 1.43 3.61 -4.02
CA PRO A 38 0.08 4.07 -3.77
C PRO A 38 -0.93 3.04 -4.30
N TYR A 39 -1.97 2.77 -3.51
CA TYR A 39 -3.12 2.00 -3.97
C TYR A 39 -3.72 2.60 -5.24
N HIS A 40 -4.20 1.73 -6.13
CA HIS A 40 -4.93 2.10 -7.33
C HIS A 40 -6.10 1.14 -7.57
N THR A 41 -7.14 1.60 -8.26
CA THR A 41 -8.33 0.79 -8.60
C THR A 41 -8.15 -0.05 -9.88
N MET A 42 -6.97 -0.03 -10.50
CA MET A 42 -6.69 -0.84 -11.68
C MET A 42 -6.92 -2.34 -11.37
N GLY A 43 -7.75 -2.99 -12.18
CA GLY A 43 -8.11 -4.40 -12.01
C GLY A 43 -9.44 -4.65 -11.29
N GLU A 44 -10.10 -3.63 -10.74
CA GLU A 44 -11.45 -3.75 -10.16
C GLU A 44 -12.45 -4.38 -11.16
N PHE A 45 -12.34 -4.06 -12.45
CA PHE A 45 -13.19 -4.65 -13.50
C PHE A 45 -13.12 -6.18 -13.56
N LYS A 46 -11.97 -6.79 -13.21
CA LYS A 46 -11.81 -8.26 -13.21
C LYS A 46 -12.68 -8.91 -12.13
N TRP A 47 -12.85 -8.25 -10.99
CA TRP A 47 -13.75 -8.72 -9.93
C TRP A 47 -15.21 -8.69 -10.41
N ARG A 48 -15.60 -7.61 -11.11
CA ARG A 48 -16.93 -7.48 -11.71
C ARG A 48 -17.19 -8.56 -12.77
N GLU A 49 -16.21 -8.85 -13.63
CA GLU A 49 -16.30 -9.90 -14.66
C GLU A 49 -16.44 -11.31 -14.07
N LEU A 50 -15.80 -11.56 -12.91
CA LEU A 50 -15.91 -12.83 -12.19
C LEU A 50 -17.17 -12.92 -11.32
N GLY A 51 -17.97 -11.85 -11.21
CA GLY A 51 -19.13 -11.79 -10.32
C GLY A 51 -18.77 -11.85 -8.83
N ILE A 52 -17.54 -11.45 -8.45
CA ILE A 52 -17.03 -11.50 -7.08
C ILE A 52 -17.04 -10.08 -6.49
N PRO A 53 -17.56 -9.87 -5.26
CA PRO A 53 -17.50 -8.58 -4.60
C PRO A 53 -16.07 -8.08 -4.40
N TYR A 54 -15.81 -6.82 -4.74
CA TYR A 54 -14.48 -6.22 -4.57
C TYR A 54 -14.30 -5.69 -3.14
N PRO A 55 -13.33 -6.18 -2.34
CA PRO A 55 -13.23 -5.83 -0.93
C PRO A 55 -12.87 -4.37 -0.63
N LEU A 56 -12.31 -3.66 -1.60
CA LEU A 56 -11.89 -2.26 -1.45
C LEU A 56 -12.82 -1.30 -2.21
N GLU A 57 -14.05 -1.72 -2.49
CA GLU A 57 -15.05 -0.87 -3.13
C GLU A 57 -15.23 0.44 -2.36
N GLY A 58 -15.18 1.57 -3.08
CA GLY A 58 -15.29 2.91 -2.49
C GLY A 58 -13.98 3.49 -1.93
N ILE A 59 -12.92 2.70 -1.75
CA ILE A 59 -11.60 3.22 -1.38
C ILE A 59 -10.96 3.91 -2.59
N LYS A 60 -10.55 5.16 -2.40
CA LYS A 60 -9.87 5.95 -3.44
C LYS A 60 -8.35 5.82 -3.29
N PRO A 61 -7.57 5.99 -4.38
CA PRO A 61 -6.12 6.15 -4.29
C PRO A 61 -5.72 7.23 -3.28
N PRO A 62 -4.57 7.09 -2.58
CA PRO A 62 -4.07 8.16 -1.72
C PRO A 62 -3.77 9.42 -2.53
N THR A 63 -3.83 10.58 -1.87
CA THR A 63 -3.43 11.84 -2.51
C THR A 63 -1.92 11.84 -2.77
N ALA A 64 -1.47 12.61 -3.77
CA ALA A 64 -0.05 12.73 -4.07
C ALA A 64 0.75 13.23 -2.84
N ASP A 65 0.18 14.13 -2.05
CA ASP A 65 0.83 14.65 -0.85
C ASP A 65 0.91 13.61 0.29
N ARG A 66 0.04 12.58 0.29
CA ARG A 66 0.14 11.50 1.27
C ARG A 66 1.29 10.53 0.98
N VAL A 67 1.78 10.50 -0.26
CA VAL A 67 2.83 9.57 -0.73
C VAL A 67 4.22 10.22 -0.71
N LYS A 68 4.30 11.56 -0.67
CA LYS A 68 5.56 12.32 -0.58
C LYS A 68 6.16 12.25 0.82
#